data_AF-A0A1Y2U3G2-F1
#
_entry.id   AF-A0A1Y2U3G2-F1
#
_cell.length_a   1.000
_cell.length_b   1.000
_cell.length_c   1.000
_cell.angle_alpha   90.00
_cell.angle_beta   90.00
_cell.angle_gamma   90.00
#
_symmetry.space_group_name_H-M   'P 1'
#
loop_
_entity.id
_entity.type
_entity.pdbx_description
1 polymer ?
#
loop_
_entity_poly.entity_id
_entity_poly.type
_entity_poly.pdbx_seq_one_letter_code
_entity_poly.pdbx_strand_id
1 'polypeptide(L)'
;MVHANNSQLDITILQHLLQRHNLQATSTKHQAPITKTKPDNMTDEIKSQSSIDETPISPIRQSNERRNSLEQHLRQRPDRSELVEKNILPASTAAPSLQEKQKELEKHMRADSLNEKISHRPSPEKLIKEGVLHEDPRSPEERYEEAIEEEYAKREGGA
;
A
#
# COMPACT_ATOMS: atom_id res chain seq x y z
N MET A 1 11.57 -41.30 6.16
CA MET A 1 11.53 -40.23 7.18
C MET A 1 12.16 -38.98 6.60
N VAL A 2 11.36 -38.03 6.08
CA VAL A 2 11.72 -36.60 5.94
C VAL A 2 10.41 -35.84 5.72
N HIS A 3 9.81 -35.42 6.82
CA HIS A 3 8.71 -34.47 6.82
C HIS A 3 9.19 -33.19 7.51
N ALA A 4 8.61 -32.08 7.08
CA ALA A 4 8.68 -30.74 7.65
C ALA A 4 9.86 -29.88 7.20
N ASN A 5 9.56 -28.76 6.53
CA ASN A 5 10.16 -27.44 6.76
C ASN A 5 9.49 -26.29 5.96
N ASN A 6 8.27 -26.46 5.43
CA ASN A 6 7.57 -25.38 4.72
C ASN A 6 6.43 -24.71 5.51
N SER A 7 6.17 -25.12 6.76
CA SER A 7 5.08 -24.55 7.59
C SER A 7 5.54 -23.46 8.57
N GLN A 8 6.85 -23.37 8.86
CA GLN A 8 7.42 -22.37 9.77
C GLN A 8 7.52 -20.97 9.15
N LEU A 9 7.65 -20.89 7.82
CA LEU A 9 7.78 -19.60 7.11
C LEU A 9 6.44 -18.84 7.06
N ASP A 10 5.32 -19.55 6.91
CA ASP A 10 3.98 -18.93 6.81
C ASP A 10 3.47 -18.34 8.14
N ILE A 11 3.78 -18.98 9.27
CA ILE A 11 3.37 -18.49 10.60
C ILE A 11 4.16 -17.23 10.97
N THR A 12 5.45 -17.18 10.63
CA THR A 12 6.32 -16.03 10.91
C THR A 12 5.87 -14.78 10.17
N ILE A 13 5.49 -14.92 8.89
CA ILE A 13 5.03 -13.81 8.05
C ILE A 13 3.69 -13.26 8.57
N LEU A 14 2.78 -14.14 9.01
CA LEU A 14 1.50 -13.72 9.61
C LEU A 14 1.67 -13.06 10.99
N GLN A 15 2.62 -13.54 11.81
CA GLN A 15 2.91 -12.93 13.11
C GLN A 15 3.58 -11.56 13.00
N HIS A 16 4.41 -11.34 11.97
CA HIS A 16 5.01 -10.03 11.68
C HIS A 16 3.99 -9.00 11.15
N LEU A 17 2.93 -9.45 10.47
CA LEU A 17 1.88 -8.57 9.94
C LEU A 17 0.88 -8.13 11.02
N LEU A 18 0.63 -8.95 12.05
CA LEU A 18 -0.19 -8.56 13.20
C LEU A 18 0.49 -7.57 14.17
N GLN A 19 1.82 -7.45 14.15
CA GLN A 19 2.56 -6.58 15.07
C GLN A 19 2.58 -5.09 14.63
N ARG A 20 2.14 -4.77 13.41
CA ARG A 20 2.25 -3.41 12.83
C ARG A 20 1.09 -2.46 13.13
N HIS A 21 0.07 -2.87 13.88
CA HIS A 21 -1.11 -2.02 14.13
C HIS A 21 -1.39 -1.73 15.61
N ASN A 22 -0.34 -1.44 16.39
CA ASN A 22 -0.48 -0.79 17.69
C ASN A 22 0.00 0.66 17.61
N LEU A 23 -0.85 1.52 17.05
CA LEU A 23 -0.65 2.97 17.10
C LEU A 23 -0.92 3.42 18.54
N GLN A 24 0.14 3.69 19.29
CA GLN A 24 0.06 4.33 20.59
C GLN A 24 -0.50 5.74 20.40
N ALA A 25 -1.73 5.97 20.85
CA ALA A 25 -2.26 7.31 21.03
C ALA A 25 -1.42 8.02 22.10
N THR A 26 -0.65 9.04 21.68
CA THR A 26 0.08 9.91 22.60
C THR A 26 -0.91 10.81 23.33
N SER A 27 -1.24 10.44 24.56
CA SER A 27 -1.91 11.30 25.52
C SER A 27 -0.92 12.36 26.03
N THR A 28 -0.95 13.54 25.43
CA THR A 28 -0.23 14.71 25.94
C THR A 28 -0.93 15.20 27.21
N LYS A 29 -0.45 14.75 28.37
CA LYS A 29 -0.72 15.39 29.67
C LYS A 29 0.04 16.72 29.71
N HIS A 30 -0.66 17.82 29.47
CA HIS A 30 -0.18 19.14 29.85
C HIS A 30 -0.14 19.21 31.38
N GLN A 31 1.05 19.08 31.95
CA GLN A 31 1.33 19.42 33.33
C GLN A 31 1.79 20.89 33.35
N ALA A 32 0.92 21.77 33.84
CA ALA A 32 1.26 23.16 34.10
C ALA A 32 2.32 23.26 35.22
N PRO A 33 3.22 24.26 35.18
CA PRO A 33 4.23 24.44 36.20
C PRO A 33 3.59 24.93 37.50
N ILE A 34 3.88 24.20 38.56
CA ILE A 34 3.53 24.52 39.94
C ILE A 34 4.38 25.74 40.34
N THR A 35 3.75 26.89 40.53
CA THR A 35 4.41 28.07 41.10
C THR A 35 4.67 27.82 42.59
N LYS A 36 5.93 28.01 42.99
CA LYS A 36 6.39 27.91 44.38
C LYS A 36 5.60 28.84 45.29
N THR A 37 5.19 28.31 46.44
CA THR A 37 4.63 29.04 47.57
C THR A 37 5.69 29.87 48.28
N LYS A 38 5.31 31.08 48.70
CA LYS A 38 5.69 31.65 50.00
C LYS A 38 4.48 32.45 50.51
N PRO A 39 4.07 32.29 51.78
CA PRO A 39 2.92 32.99 52.31
C PRO A 39 3.35 34.39 52.74
N ASP A 40 2.52 35.38 52.48
CA ASP A 40 2.05 36.30 53.51
C ASP A 40 1.00 37.24 52.91
N ASN A 41 -0.04 37.44 53.70
CA ASN A 41 -0.87 38.63 53.82
C ASN A 41 -2.39 38.42 53.62
N MET A 42 -3.07 38.89 54.65
CA MET A 42 -4.50 38.85 54.93
C MET A 42 -5.27 39.83 54.05
N THR A 43 -6.57 39.52 53.88
CA THR A 43 -7.68 40.41 53.48
C THR A 43 -7.59 41.12 52.12
N ASP A 44 -8.51 40.77 51.21
CA ASP A 44 -9.53 41.72 50.73
C ASP A 44 -10.52 41.05 49.75
N GLU A 45 -11.77 41.51 49.80
CA GLU A 45 -12.89 41.07 48.97
C GLU A 45 -12.59 41.15 47.46
N ILE A 46 -12.89 40.10 46.69
CA ILE A 46 -13.06 40.20 45.23
C ILE A 46 -14.38 39.56 44.82
N LYS A 47 -15.37 40.45 44.65
CA LYS A 47 -16.57 40.23 43.84
C LYS A 47 -16.19 40.33 42.36
N SER A 48 -16.68 39.38 41.54
CA SER A 48 -16.71 39.40 40.06
C SER A 48 -15.33 39.19 39.38
N GLN A 49 -15.13 38.38 38.34
CA GLN A 49 -15.98 37.74 37.33
C GLN A 49 -15.27 36.45 36.88
N SER A 50 -15.96 35.31 36.82
CA SER A 50 -15.52 34.23 35.93
C SER A 50 -15.87 34.71 34.52
N SER A 51 -14.91 35.29 33.80
CA SER A 51 -15.07 35.68 32.41
C SER A 51 -15.18 34.42 31.56
N ILE A 52 -16.38 33.85 31.50
CA ILE A 52 -16.71 32.80 30.56
C ILE A 52 -16.60 33.43 29.17
N ASP A 53 -15.69 32.91 28.36
CA ASP A 53 -15.53 33.31 26.97
C ASP A 53 -16.67 32.69 26.15
N GLU A 54 -17.69 33.52 25.89
CA GLU A 54 -18.87 33.20 25.07
C GLU A 54 -18.59 33.31 23.56
N THR A 55 -17.32 33.38 23.12
CA THR A 55 -17.02 33.29 21.69
C THR A 55 -17.45 31.91 21.18
N PRO A 56 -18.34 31.84 20.17
CA PRO A 56 -18.81 30.55 19.69
C PRO A 56 -17.67 29.79 19.01
N ILE A 57 -17.60 28.49 19.32
CA ILE A 57 -16.61 27.53 18.78
C ILE A 57 -16.73 27.39 17.24
N SER A 58 -17.84 27.86 16.69
CA SER A 58 -18.08 27.88 15.24
C SER A 58 -17.35 29.05 14.59
N PRO A 59 -16.68 28.87 13.44
CA PRO A 59 -16.09 29.99 12.72
C PRO A 59 -17.20 30.93 12.22
N ILE A 60 -17.48 31.99 12.99
CA ILE A 60 -18.55 32.98 12.76
C ILE A 60 -18.42 33.67 11.39
N ARG A 61 -17.26 33.61 10.76
CA ARG A 61 -17.07 34.11 9.41
C ARG A 61 -16.61 32.94 8.55
N GLN A 62 -17.50 32.52 7.65
CA GLN A 62 -17.08 31.87 6.43
C GLN A 62 -16.03 32.82 5.81
N SER A 63 -14.74 32.53 6.00
CA SER A 63 -13.69 33.40 5.49
C SER A 63 -13.80 33.38 3.97
N ASN A 64 -13.88 34.55 3.34
CA ASN A 64 -14.04 34.65 1.90
C ASN A 64 -12.92 33.87 1.18
N GLU A 65 -11.73 33.82 1.78
CA GLU A 65 -10.60 32.98 1.37
C GLU A 65 -10.95 31.48 1.27
N ARG A 66 -11.65 30.89 2.26
CA ARG A 66 -12.06 29.48 2.19
C ARG A 66 -13.05 29.23 1.07
N ARG A 67 -13.99 30.15 0.84
CA ARG A 67 -14.94 30.04 -0.27
C ARG A 67 -14.23 30.15 -1.62
N ASN A 68 -13.36 31.13 -1.77
CA ASN A 68 -12.60 31.37 -3.00
C ASN A 68 -11.69 30.18 -3.34
N SER A 69 -10.98 29.62 -2.34
CA SER A 69 -10.15 28.43 -2.52
C SER A 69 -10.97 27.20 -2.89
N LEU A 70 -12.12 26.98 -2.25
CA LEU A 70 -13.01 25.87 -2.59
C LEU A 70 -13.54 26.00 -4.03
N GLU A 71 -13.96 27.20 -4.43
CA GLU A 71 -14.44 27.47 -5.78
C GLU A 71 -13.36 27.16 -6.83
N GLN A 72 -12.11 27.58 -6.59
CA GLN A 72 -10.99 27.27 -7.47
C GLN A 72 -10.77 25.75 -7.61
N HIS A 73 -10.78 25.00 -6.50
CA HIS A 73 -10.61 23.55 -6.52
C HIS A 73 -11.78 22.82 -7.22
N LEU A 74 -13.01 23.30 -7.06
CA LEU A 74 -14.17 22.73 -7.74
C LEU A 74 -14.12 22.96 -9.26
N ARG A 75 -13.59 24.11 -9.72
CA ARG A 75 -13.38 24.40 -11.15
C ARG A 75 -12.32 23.50 -11.78
N GLN A 76 -11.30 23.11 -11.02
CA GLN A 76 -10.19 22.26 -11.46
C GLN A 76 -10.39 20.79 -11.11
N ARG A 77 -11.61 20.40 -10.70
CA ARG A 77 -11.90 19.03 -10.29
C ARG A 77 -11.78 18.09 -11.50
N PRO A 78 -10.98 17.01 -11.41
CA PRO A 78 -10.91 15.99 -12.46
C PRO A 78 -12.24 15.26 -12.68
N ASP A 79 -12.49 14.87 -13.92
CA ASP A 79 -13.63 14.05 -14.28
C ASP A 79 -13.55 12.63 -13.71
N ARG A 80 -14.71 11.97 -13.55
CA ARG A 80 -14.77 10.61 -13.02
C ARG A 80 -13.96 9.62 -13.86
N SER A 81 -13.98 9.75 -15.18
CA SER A 81 -13.24 8.89 -16.11
C SER A 81 -11.74 8.95 -15.84
N GLU A 82 -11.17 10.14 -15.67
CA GLU A 82 -9.74 10.30 -15.36
C GLU A 82 -9.36 9.66 -14.03
N LEU A 83 -10.23 9.77 -13.02
CA LEU A 83 -9.98 9.16 -11.72
C LEU A 83 -10.04 7.63 -11.79
N VAL A 84 -10.86 7.07 -12.67
CA VAL A 84 -10.91 5.62 -12.93
C VAL A 84 -9.67 5.16 -13.68
N GLU A 85 -9.25 5.89 -14.71
CA GLU A 85 -8.03 5.60 -15.48
C GLU A 85 -6.78 5.63 -14.60
N LYS A 86 -6.69 6.62 -13.71
CA LYS A 86 -5.62 6.74 -12.71
C LYS A 86 -5.74 5.73 -11.56
N ASN A 87 -6.72 4.81 -11.60
CA ASN A 87 -6.98 3.80 -10.57
C ASN A 87 -7.23 4.39 -9.16
N ILE A 88 -7.73 5.62 -9.07
CA ILE A 88 -8.13 6.27 -7.81
C ILE A 88 -9.57 5.87 -7.45
N LEU A 89 -10.47 5.90 -8.44
CA LEU A 89 -11.85 5.42 -8.29
C LEU A 89 -12.02 4.05 -8.93
N PRO A 90 -12.82 3.15 -8.34
CA PRO A 90 -13.14 1.88 -8.97
C PRO A 90 -14.02 2.10 -10.21
N ALA A 91 -13.75 1.34 -11.28
CA ALA A 91 -14.51 1.32 -12.52
C ALA A 91 -15.89 0.63 -12.39
N SER A 92 -16.46 0.56 -11.19
CA SER A 92 -17.70 -0.16 -10.91
C SER A 92 -18.88 0.79 -10.71
N THR A 93 -20.06 0.31 -11.11
CA THR A 93 -21.37 0.93 -10.84
C THR A 93 -22.01 0.35 -9.57
N ALA A 94 -21.39 -0.66 -8.94
CA ALA A 94 -21.87 -1.25 -7.70
C ALA A 94 -21.86 -0.23 -6.55
N ALA A 95 -22.81 -0.42 -5.62
CA ALA A 95 -22.89 0.39 -4.41
C ALA A 95 -21.57 0.34 -3.60
N PRO A 96 -21.17 1.43 -2.92
CA PRO A 96 -19.90 1.49 -2.20
C PRO A 96 -19.66 0.34 -1.22
N SER A 97 -20.72 -0.15 -0.57
CA SER A 97 -20.65 -1.29 0.37
C SER A 97 -20.35 -2.64 -0.29
N LEU A 98 -20.58 -2.78 -1.60
CA LEU A 98 -20.40 -4.04 -2.34
C LEU A 98 -19.15 -4.05 -3.22
N GLN A 99 -18.50 -2.90 -3.42
CA GLN A 99 -17.33 -2.78 -4.30
C GLN A 99 -16.18 -3.70 -3.87
N GLU A 100 -15.97 -3.84 -2.56
CA GLU A 100 -14.95 -4.74 -2.02
C GLU A 100 -15.25 -6.19 -2.38
N LYS A 101 -16.51 -6.63 -2.19
CA LYS A 101 -16.93 -8.00 -2.50
C LYS A 101 -16.89 -8.32 -3.99
N GLN A 102 -17.24 -7.35 -4.83
CA GLN A 102 -17.05 -7.47 -6.27
C GLN A 102 -15.57 -7.66 -6.63
N LYS A 103 -14.68 -6.83 -6.07
CA LYS A 103 -13.23 -6.93 -6.33
C LYS A 103 -12.64 -8.26 -5.86
N GLU A 104 -13.10 -8.76 -4.71
CA GLU A 104 -12.73 -10.07 -4.17
C GLU A 104 -13.14 -11.18 -5.14
N LEU A 105 -14.39 -11.19 -5.60
CA LEU A 105 -14.88 -12.15 -6.58
C LEU A 105 -14.08 -12.10 -7.89
N GLU A 106 -13.88 -10.91 -8.46
CA GLU A 106 -13.10 -10.74 -9.70
C GLU A 106 -11.66 -11.25 -9.55
N LYS A 107 -11.06 -11.07 -8.36
CA LYS A 107 -9.73 -11.60 -8.06
C LYS A 107 -9.73 -13.12 -8.05
N HIS A 108 -10.70 -13.76 -7.39
CA HIS A 108 -10.82 -15.21 -7.36
C HIS A 108 -11.05 -15.79 -8.76
N MET A 109 -12.00 -15.22 -9.52
CA MET A 109 -12.24 -15.64 -10.91
C MET A 109 -10.99 -15.53 -11.78
N ARG A 110 -10.21 -14.45 -11.64
CA ARG A 110 -8.93 -14.31 -12.36
C ARG A 110 -7.89 -15.34 -11.90
N ALA A 111 -7.82 -15.62 -10.61
CA ALA A 111 -6.90 -16.62 -10.08
C ALA A 111 -7.24 -18.03 -10.60
N ASP A 112 -8.52 -18.40 -10.59
CA ASP A 112 -8.98 -19.69 -11.07
C ASP A 112 -8.71 -19.86 -12.57
N SER A 113 -9.04 -18.84 -13.38
CA SER A 113 -8.73 -18.84 -14.82
C SER A 113 -7.23 -18.91 -15.10
N LEU A 114 -6.42 -18.24 -14.29
CA LEU A 114 -4.97 -18.31 -14.40
C LEU A 114 -4.45 -19.70 -14.05
N ASN A 115 -4.93 -20.30 -12.96
CA ASN A 115 -4.54 -21.64 -12.53
C ASN A 115 -4.85 -22.70 -13.60
N GLU A 116 -6.02 -22.61 -14.24
CA GLU A 116 -6.39 -23.48 -15.36
C GLU A 116 -5.45 -23.32 -16.56
N LYS A 117 -5.06 -22.09 -16.90
CA LYS A 117 -4.11 -21.84 -18.00
C LYS A 117 -2.70 -22.29 -17.67
N ILE A 118 -2.29 -22.18 -16.41
CA ILE A 118 -0.98 -22.64 -15.94
C ILE A 118 -0.90 -24.16 -15.95
N SER A 119 -1.96 -24.88 -15.57
CA SER A 119 -1.97 -26.34 -15.57
C SER A 119 -1.84 -26.94 -16.98
N HIS A 120 -2.36 -26.24 -17.99
CA HIS A 120 -2.26 -26.62 -19.40
C HIS A 120 -1.13 -25.89 -20.15
N ARG A 121 -0.19 -25.26 -19.43
CA ARG A 121 0.90 -24.50 -20.04
C ARG A 121 1.77 -25.43 -20.91
N PRO A 122 1.92 -25.16 -22.23
CA PRO A 122 2.75 -25.99 -23.10
C PRO A 122 4.22 -25.90 -22.73
N SER A 123 4.97 -26.99 -22.94
CA SER A 123 6.42 -27.00 -22.77
C SER A 123 7.10 -26.14 -23.86
N PRO A 124 8.29 -25.58 -23.60
CA PRO A 124 9.07 -24.85 -24.59
C PRO A 124 9.31 -25.67 -25.87
N GLU A 125 9.68 -26.95 -25.73
CA GLU A 125 9.87 -27.89 -26.85
C GLU A 125 8.65 -27.98 -27.77
N LYS A 126 7.45 -28.07 -27.19
CA LYS A 126 6.21 -28.12 -27.96
C LYS A 126 5.99 -26.83 -28.75
N LEU A 127 6.29 -25.68 -28.15
CA LEU A 127 6.18 -24.37 -28.81
C LEU A 127 7.22 -24.19 -29.93
N ILE A 128 8.42 -24.79 -29.80
CA ILE A 128 9.44 -24.79 -30.87
C ILE A 128 8.96 -25.63 -32.05
N LYS A 129 8.43 -26.83 -31.78
CA LYS A 129 7.87 -27.70 -32.82
C LYS A 129 6.70 -27.05 -33.57
N GLU A 130 5.89 -26.27 -32.88
CA GLU A 130 4.76 -25.52 -33.48
C GLU A 130 5.20 -24.22 -34.18
N GLY A 131 6.49 -23.86 -34.13
CA GLY A 131 7.04 -22.67 -34.78
C GLY A 131 6.71 -21.35 -34.08
N VAL A 132 6.19 -21.40 -32.85
CA VAL A 132 5.89 -20.21 -32.03
C VAL A 132 7.15 -19.67 -31.36
N LEU A 133 8.07 -20.57 -30.98
CA LEU A 133 9.33 -20.25 -30.33
C LEU A 133 10.50 -20.71 -31.22
N HIS A 134 11.60 -19.95 -31.25
CA HIS A 134 12.77 -20.32 -32.05
C HIS A 134 13.68 -21.32 -31.31
N GLU A 135 13.97 -21.06 -30.04
CA GLU A 135 14.90 -21.82 -29.19
C GLU A 135 14.41 -21.84 -27.74
N ASP A 136 14.83 -22.81 -26.93
CA ASP A 136 14.37 -22.91 -25.55
C ASP A 136 14.95 -21.75 -24.70
N PRO A 137 14.11 -20.87 -24.11
CA PRO A 137 14.56 -19.78 -23.26
C PRO A 137 15.22 -20.24 -21.95
N ARG A 138 15.19 -21.54 -21.62
CA ARG A 138 15.87 -22.13 -20.45
C ARG A 138 17.29 -22.61 -20.75
N SER A 139 17.65 -22.72 -22.03
CA SER A 139 18.97 -23.15 -22.51
C SER A 139 20.09 -22.07 -22.51
N PRO A 140 19.92 -20.78 -22.12
CA PRO A 140 21.05 -19.84 -22.11
C PRO A 140 22.29 -20.33 -21.36
N GLU A 141 22.13 -21.05 -20.25
CA GLU A 141 23.25 -21.59 -19.46
C GLU A 141 24.08 -22.61 -20.25
N GLU A 142 23.42 -23.59 -20.88
CA GLU A 142 24.06 -24.62 -21.71
C GLU A 142 24.79 -23.98 -22.90
N ARG A 143 24.23 -22.89 -23.45
CA ARG A 143 24.84 -22.12 -24.53
C ARG A 143 26.08 -21.34 -24.11
N TYR A 144 26.12 -20.88 -22.86
CA TYR A 144 27.31 -20.27 -22.28
C TYR A 144 28.40 -21.31 -22.04
N GLU A 145 28.04 -22.51 -21.57
CA GLU A 145 28.99 -23.61 -21.39
C GLU A 145 29.61 -24.03 -22.73
N GLU A 146 28.80 -24.24 -23.77
CA GLU A 146 29.28 -24.56 -25.12
C GLU A 146 30.20 -23.48 -25.69
N ALA A 147 29.86 -22.19 -25.51
CA ALA A 147 30.70 -21.08 -25.95
C ALA A 147 32.04 -20.99 -25.20
N ILE A 148 32.06 -21.35 -23.91
CA ILE A 148 33.28 -21.41 -23.11
C ILE A 148 34.16 -22.58 -23.60
N GLU A 149 33.58 -23.76 -23.79
CA GLU A 149 34.28 -24.95 -24.29
C GLU A 149 34.89 -24.73 -25.69
N GLU A 150 34.16 -24.09 -26.61
CA GLU A 150 34.67 -23.71 -27.93
C GLU A 150 35.87 -22.74 -27.83
N GLU A 151 35.87 -21.80 -26.89
CA GLU A 151 37.01 -20.89 -26.68
C GLU A 151 38.25 -21.63 -26.19
N TYR A 152 38.08 -22.58 -25.26
CA TYR A 152 39.17 -23.45 -24.79
C TYR A 152 39.71 -24.34 -25.91
N ALA A 153 38.85 -24.96 -26.70
CA ALA A 153 39.24 -25.79 -27.83
C ALA A 153 40.03 -24.99 -28.88
N LYS A 154 39.65 -23.73 -29.12
CA LYS A 154 40.33 -22.83 -30.07
C LYS A 154 41.72 -22.39 -29.61
N ARG A 155 41.98 -22.39 -28.30
CA ARG A 155 43.27 -22.03 -27.69
C ARG A 155 44.24 -23.22 -27.58
N GLU A 156 43.72 -24.43 -27.41
CA GLU A 156 44.52 -25.67 -27.23
C GLU A 156 44.71 -26.48 -28.54
N GLY A 157 43.95 -26.17 -29.62
CA GLY A 157 43.88 -26.96 -30.85
C GLY A 157 44.52 -26.35 -32.12
N GLY A 158 45.56 -25.53 -31.97
CA GLY A 158 46.33 -24.98 -33.11
C GLY A 158 47.63 -25.74 -33.39
N ALA A 159 47.54 -26.94 -33.98
CA ALA A 159 48.67 -27.67 -34.58
C ALA A 159 48.20 -28.41 -35.84
#